data_AF-L8IN09-F1
#
_entry.id   AF-L8IN09-F1
#
_cell.length_a   1.000
_cell.length_b   1.000
_cell.length_c   1.000
_cell.angle_alpha   90.00
_cell.angle_beta   90.00
_cell.angle_gamma   90.00
#
_symmetry.space_group_name_H-M   'P 1'
#
loop_
_entity.id
_entity.type
_entity.pdbx_description
1 polymer ?
#
loop_
_entity_poly.entity_id
_entity_poly.type
_entity_poly.pdbx_seq_one_letter_code
_entity_poly.pdbx_strand_id
1 'polypeptide(L)'
;VASSQALLRHFGFCRWGPTPWVQLAGSLKLRTGNPVSWTTVRLVTTVTLEPAGRCRWDEPVRIIVRGLAPGQPVTLRASLRDEKGALFRAHARYCADAAGLLDLERAPALGGSFAGLEPMGLFWALEPEKPLLRLVKRGDMGLTPSLGRSHVLQSNCACAPQLLSLCCRDWELQLLSPGATTTEAHTLFKYRLVLCFVSFQEPGPFPGIVDILGAGGGLLEYRASLLAGKGFAVMALAYYNYEDLPKGLENLHLEYFEEAVNYLLNHPQVKGPGVGLLGISKGGELCLSMASFLKGISAAVIINGSVHNVWGTLHYKGETLPPVGFNQNRIKMTKDGFVDIVEVLNSPLEGPDQKSFIPVERAECPFLFLVGQDDRNWKSEFYANEASKRLQAHGKAKPQVICYPGTGHYIEPPYFPLCPASLHTFVGTPVIWGGEPRAHARAQVDAWQQLQTFFHKHLRGEKGTIPAKL
;
A
#
# COMPACT_ATOMS: atom_id res chain seq x y z
N VAL A 1 47.76 -37.65 -56.10
CA VAL A 1 47.07 -36.94 -57.20
C VAL A 1 47.15 -35.45 -56.87
N ALA A 2 48.37 -34.89 -56.87
CA ALA A 2 49.05 -34.26 -58.02
C ALA A 2 48.25 -33.03 -58.51
N SER A 3 48.75 -31.81 -58.60
CA SER A 3 50.08 -31.14 -58.49
C SER A 3 49.81 -29.70 -59.00
N SER A 4 50.54 -28.61 -58.78
CA SER A 4 51.95 -28.35 -58.47
C SER A 4 52.12 -26.86 -58.11
N GLN A 5 53.06 -26.59 -57.20
CA GLN A 5 53.75 -25.31 -57.02
C GLN A 5 54.85 -25.09 -58.10
N ALA A 6 55.47 -23.91 -58.02
CA ALA A 6 56.77 -23.45 -58.58
C ALA A 6 56.61 -22.47 -59.76
N LEU A 7 57.37 -21.38 -59.90
CA LEU A 7 58.79 -21.20 -59.62
C LEU A 7 59.17 -19.72 -59.37
N LEU A 8 60.44 -19.57 -58.96
CA LEU A 8 61.12 -18.43 -58.34
C LEU A 8 62.10 -17.77 -59.35
N ARG A 9 62.55 -16.53 -59.03
CA ARG A 9 63.73 -15.76 -59.55
C ARG A 9 63.46 -14.90 -60.81
N HIS A 10 64.03 -13.72 -61.04
CA HIS A 10 65.35 -13.16 -60.69
C HIS A 10 65.35 -11.60 -60.69
N PHE A 11 66.35 -11.03 -60.01
CA PHE A 11 66.84 -9.65 -60.01
C PHE A 11 67.05 -9.00 -61.40
N GLY A 12 66.92 -7.67 -61.49
CA GLY A 12 67.43 -6.86 -62.61
C GLY A 12 67.37 -5.35 -62.37
N PHE A 13 68.53 -4.71 -62.38
CA PHE A 13 68.82 -3.31 -62.08
C PHE A 13 68.31 -2.28 -63.11
N CYS A 14 68.00 -1.07 -62.60
CA CYS A 14 68.22 0.28 -63.13
C CYS A 14 68.12 0.57 -64.65
N ARG A 15 67.34 1.61 -65.00
CA ARG A 15 67.82 2.66 -65.92
C ARG A 15 67.11 4.00 -65.70
N TRP A 16 67.94 5.02 -65.57
CA TRP A 16 67.63 6.45 -65.49
C TRP A 16 67.24 7.00 -66.87
N GLY A 17 66.36 8.00 -66.90
CA GLY A 17 66.08 8.86 -68.05
C GLY A 17 65.27 10.10 -67.62
N PRO A 18 65.49 11.29 -68.21
CA PRO A 18 65.46 12.57 -67.51
C PRO A 18 64.11 13.31 -67.51
N THR A 19 63.95 14.15 -66.48
CA THR A 19 62.98 15.25 -66.38
C THR A 19 62.99 16.20 -67.58
N PRO A 20 61.88 16.91 -67.80
CA PRO A 20 61.97 18.37 -67.87
C PRO A 20 61.03 19.07 -66.90
N TRP A 21 61.57 20.13 -66.32
CA TRP A 21 60.92 21.09 -65.47
C TRP A 21 59.92 21.94 -66.26
N VAL A 22 58.71 22.14 -65.73
CA VAL A 22 57.82 23.24 -66.10
C VAL A 22 57.47 24.02 -64.85
N GLN A 23 57.53 25.34 -65.00
CA GLN A 23 57.58 26.39 -63.99
C GLN A 23 56.34 26.53 -63.10
N LEU A 24 56.60 27.03 -61.90
CA LEU A 24 55.68 27.51 -60.88
C LEU A 24 54.73 28.61 -61.36
N ALA A 25 53.43 28.46 -61.07
CA ALA A 25 52.54 29.53 -60.60
C ALA A 25 51.21 28.93 -60.09
N GLY A 26 50.95 28.98 -58.78
CA GLY A 26 49.67 28.50 -58.24
C GLY A 26 49.55 28.62 -56.73
N SER A 27 48.86 29.68 -56.30
CA SER A 27 48.40 30.04 -54.96
C SER A 27 48.42 28.96 -53.86
N LEU A 28 48.97 29.32 -52.69
CA LEU A 28 48.84 28.59 -51.43
C LEU A 28 47.36 28.49 -51.02
N LYS A 29 46.71 27.35 -51.29
CA LYS A 29 45.41 27.04 -50.67
C LYS A 29 45.67 26.40 -49.31
N LEU A 30 45.36 27.15 -48.25
CA LEU A 30 45.17 26.63 -46.90
C LEU A 30 44.25 25.40 -46.98
N ARG A 31 44.77 24.21 -46.67
CA ARG A 31 43.95 23.02 -46.44
C ARG A 31 43.11 23.31 -45.20
N THR A 32 41.80 23.45 -45.41
CA THR A 32 40.79 23.41 -44.36
C THR A 32 40.99 22.11 -43.57
N GLY A 33 41.21 22.24 -42.26
CA GLY A 33 41.34 21.10 -41.36
C GLY A 33 40.13 20.17 -41.48
N ASN A 34 40.38 18.88 -41.27
CA ASN A 34 39.33 17.86 -41.20
C ASN A 34 38.19 18.35 -40.29
N PRO A 35 36.91 18.18 -40.67
CA PRO A 35 35.83 18.43 -39.74
C PRO A 35 36.01 17.48 -38.56
N VAL A 36 36.25 18.05 -37.38
CA VAL A 36 36.07 17.31 -36.12
C VAL A 36 34.60 16.93 -36.08
N SER A 37 34.30 15.65 -36.33
CA SER A 37 32.96 15.14 -36.12
C SER A 37 32.70 15.19 -34.61
N TRP A 38 31.90 16.16 -34.17
CA TRP A 38 31.28 16.08 -32.86
C TRP A 38 30.25 14.95 -32.94
N THR A 39 30.68 13.73 -32.60
CA THR A 39 29.72 12.66 -32.34
C THR A 39 29.01 13.04 -31.05
N THR A 40 27.85 13.68 -31.17
CA THR A 40 26.95 13.87 -30.03
C THR A 40 26.47 12.48 -29.63
N VAL A 41 27.16 11.84 -28.68
CA VAL A 41 26.66 10.64 -28.02
C VAL A 41 25.46 11.08 -27.19
N ARG A 42 24.26 11.06 -27.77
CA ARG A 42 23.04 11.11 -26.98
C ARG A 42 23.00 9.83 -26.16
N LEU A 43 23.32 9.95 -24.87
CA LEU A 43 23.07 8.89 -23.92
C LEU A 43 21.60 8.51 -24.02
N VAL A 44 21.32 7.21 -24.20
CA VAL A 44 19.96 6.70 -24.16
C VAL A 44 19.39 7.01 -22.77
N THR A 45 18.24 7.66 -22.72
CA THR A 45 17.57 7.92 -21.44
C THR A 45 17.11 6.59 -20.83
N THR A 46 17.55 6.30 -19.61
CA THR A 46 17.22 5.05 -18.90
C THR A 46 16.59 5.35 -17.55
N VAL A 47 15.55 4.59 -17.20
CA VAL A 47 14.96 4.59 -15.85
C VAL A 47 15.47 3.37 -15.09
N THR A 48 15.96 3.55 -13.87
CA THR A 48 16.38 2.50 -12.94
C THR A 48 15.59 2.58 -11.64
N LEU A 49 15.28 1.40 -11.08
CA LEU A 49 14.59 1.22 -9.81
C LEU A 49 15.54 0.52 -8.85
N GLU A 50 15.63 1.01 -7.61
CA GLU A 50 16.37 0.38 -6.52
C GLU A 50 15.38 0.10 -5.36
N PRO A 51 15.24 -1.17 -4.91
CA PRO A 51 15.96 -2.37 -5.37
C PRO A 51 15.59 -2.80 -6.79
N ALA A 52 16.58 -3.36 -7.51
CA ALA A 52 16.38 -3.84 -8.87
C ALA A 52 15.72 -5.24 -8.84
N GLY A 53 14.40 -5.30 -9.03
CA GLY A 53 13.67 -6.57 -9.07
C GLY A 53 12.21 -6.44 -8.68
N ARG A 54 11.65 -7.54 -8.16
CA ARG A 54 10.30 -7.59 -7.59
C ARG A 54 10.31 -6.85 -6.26
N CYS A 55 9.42 -5.87 -6.12
CA CYS A 55 9.26 -5.08 -4.90
C CYS A 55 7.88 -5.36 -4.31
N ARG A 56 7.76 -5.32 -2.97
CA ARG A 56 6.44 -5.41 -2.34
C ARG A 56 5.72 -4.08 -2.43
N TRP A 57 4.39 -4.13 -2.43
CA TRP A 57 3.57 -2.92 -2.48
C TRP A 57 3.89 -1.96 -1.33
N ASP A 58 4.20 -2.48 -0.14
CA ASP A 58 4.47 -1.69 1.06
C ASP A 58 5.93 -1.25 1.22
N GLU A 59 6.78 -1.46 0.21
CA GLU A 59 8.20 -1.11 0.23
C GLU A 59 8.50 0.14 -0.59
N PRO A 60 9.34 1.06 -0.09
CA PRO A 60 9.79 2.20 -0.87
C PRO A 60 10.71 1.73 -2.02
N VAL A 61 10.58 2.39 -3.16
CA VAL A 61 11.43 2.18 -4.33
C VAL A 61 12.04 3.51 -4.75
N ARG A 62 13.36 3.54 -4.90
CA ARG A 62 14.08 4.71 -5.41
C ARG A 62 14.07 4.70 -6.93
N ILE A 63 13.59 5.79 -7.51
CA ILE A 63 13.49 5.97 -8.97
C ILE A 63 14.60 6.93 -9.42
N ILE A 64 15.42 6.46 -10.37
CA ILE A 64 16.52 7.23 -10.93
C ILE A 64 16.40 7.24 -12.46
N VAL A 65 16.54 8.41 -13.08
CA VAL A 65 16.58 8.59 -14.54
C VAL A 65 17.94 9.14 -14.94
N ARG A 66 18.62 8.46 -15.87
CA ARG A 66 19.94 8.84 -16.40
C ARG A 66 19.85 9.13 -17.89
N GLY A 67 20.83 9.86 -18.41
CA GLY A 67 20.91 10.18 -19.85
C GLY A 67 19.92 11.26 -20.27
N LEU A 68 19.59 12.20 -19.37
CA LEU A 68 18.91 13.44 -19.71
C LEU A 68 19.97 14.52 -20.07
N ALA A 69 19.54 15.59 -20.73
CA ALA A 69 20.40 16.76 -20.87
C ALA A 69 20.51 17.52 -19.53
N PRO A 70 21.63 18.21 -19.26
CA PRO A 70 21.76 19.07 -18.08
C PRO A 70 20.60 20.07 -17.96
N GLY A 71 19.91 20.10 -16.82
CA GLY A 71 18.78 21.01 -16.61
C GLY A 71 17.53 20.69 -17.45
N GLN A 72 17.42 19.49 -18.02
CA GLN A 72 16.28 19.14 -18.88
C GLN A 72 14.97 19.06 -18.07
N PRO A 73 13.93 19.81 -18.45
CA PRO A 73 12.60 19.67 -17.86
C PRO A 73 11.94 18.37 -18.35
N VAL A 74 11.42 17.58 -17.43
CA VAL A 74 10.76 16.30 -17.72
C VAL A 74 9.50 16.11 -16.87
N THR A 75 8.55 15.33 -17.39
CA THR A 75 7.38 14.87 -16.63
C THR A 75 7.49 13.36 -16.46
N LEU A 76 7.45 12.90 -15.22
CA LEU A 76 7.28 11.48 -14.91
C LEU A 76 5.79 11.19 -14.72
N ARG A 77 5.32 10.12 -15.35
CA ARG A 77 3.93 9.65 -15.21
C ARG A 77 3.91 8.18 -14.82
N ALA A 78 3.18 7.85 -13.75
CA ALA A 78 2.87 6.50 -13.35
C ALA A 78 1.43 6.15 -13.79
N SER A 79 1.21 4.89 -14.14
CA SER A 79 -0.09 4.36 -14.50
C SER A 79 -0.23 2.93 -14.00
N LEU A 80 -1.39 2.60 -13.44
CA LEU A 80 -1.72 1.29 -12.90
C LEU A 80 -3.13 0.92 -13.37
N ARG A 81 -3.34 -0.33 -13.80
CA ARG A 81 -4.69 -0.88 -13.96
C ARG A 81 -4.98 -1.86 -12.84
N ASP A 82 -6.15 -1.73 -12.24
CA ASP A 82 -6.60 -2.68 -11.22
C ASP A 82 -7.16 -3.97 -11.85
N GLU A 83 -7.58 -4.93 -11.01
CA GLU A 83 -8.11 -6.23 -11.46
C GLU A 83 -9.43 -6.12 -12.24
N LYS A 84 -10.13 -4.99 -12.13
CA LYS A 84 -11.34 -4.67 -12.90
C LYS A 84 -11.03 -3.85 -14.16
N GLY A 85 -9.75 -3.62 -14.45
CA GLY A 85 -9.28 -2.83 -15.59
C GLY A 85 -9.39 -1.32 -15.41
N ALA A 86 -9.81 -0.84 -14.23
CA ALA A 86 -9.89 0.58 -13.93
C ALA A 86 -8.49 1.20 -13.89
N LEU A 87 -8.33 2.35 -14.53
CA LEU A 87 -7.04 3.00 -14.70
C LEU A 87 -6.82 4.06 -13.61
N PHE A 88 -5.65 4.00 -12.99
CA PHE A 88 -5.15 4.95 -12.02
C PHE A 88 -3.89 5.62 -12.57
N ARG A 89 -3.73 6.93 -12.35
CA ARG A 89 -2.59 7.71 -12.86
C ARG A 89 -2.11 8.75 -11.85
N ALA A 90 -0.82 9.01 -11.88
CA ALA A 90 -0.17 10.12 -11.19
C ALA A 90 0.90 10.72 -12.10
N HIS A 91 1.19 12.01 -11.96
CA HIS A 91 2.30 12.63 -12.66
C HIS A 91 2.95 13.74 -11.86
N ALA A 92 4.22 13.98 -12.11
CA ALA A 92 4.95 15.11 -11.53
C ALA A 92 6.01 15.62 -12.50
N ARG A 93 6.23 16.94 -12.48
CA ARG A 93 7.25 17.65 -13.26
C ARG A 93 8.54 17.77 -12.47
N TYR A 94 9.67 17.60 -13.13
CA TYR A 94 11.01 17.65 -12.56
C TYR A 94 11.98 18.35 -13.50
N CYS A 95 13.17 18.64 -12.99
CA CYS A 95 14.32 19.11 -13.77
C CYS A 95 15.52 18.21 -13.46
N ALA A 96 16.23 17.76 -14.50
CA ALA A 96 17.47 17.01 -14.32
C ALA A 96 18.58 17.89 -13.74
N ASP A 97 19.53 17.30 -13.03
CA ASP A 97 20.70 18.02 -12.53
C ASP A 97 21.70 18.38 -13.64
N ALA A 98 22.81 19.02 -13.27
CA ALA A 98 23.87 19.42 -14.22
C ALA A 98 24.56 18.23 -14.92
N ALA A 99 24.43 17.01 -14.39
CA ALA A 99 24.97 15.79 -14.98
C ALA A 99 23.92 15.04 -15.83
N GLY A 100 22.70 15.57 -15.96
CA GLY A 100 21.63 14.88 -16.67
C GLY A 100 21.03 13.70 -15.90
N LEU A 101 21.11 13.75 -14.56
CA LEU A 101 20.56 12.78 -13.63
C LEU A 101 19.31 13.36 -12.96
N LEU A 102 18.27 12.54 -12.82
CA LEU A 102 17.11 12.82 -11.98
C LEU A 102 16.95 11.68 -10.98
N ASP A 103 17.09 11.98 -9.70
CA ASP A 103 16.93 11.03 -8.59
C ASP A 103 15.82 11.53 -7.67
N LEU A 104 14.73 10.77 -7.55
CA LEU A 104 13.52 11.24 -6.83
C LEU A 104 13.71 11.35 -5.32
N GLU A 105 14.77 10.78 -4.76
CA GLU A 105 15.17 11.00 -3.36
C GLU A 105 15.89 12.32 -3.14
N ARG A 106 16.28 13.02 -4.22
CA ARG A 106 17.07 14.25 -4.16
C ARG A 106 16.42 15.43 -4.87
N ALA A 107 15.69 15.17 -5.95
CA ALA A 107 15.05 16.18 -6.77
C ALA A 107 13.58 16.36 -6.38
N PRO A 108 13.17 17.55 -5.90
CA PRO A 108 11.77 17.80 -5.59
C PRO A 108 10.91 17.88 -6.85
N ALA A 109 9.69 17.38 -6.75
CA ALA A 109 8.65 17.60 -7.75
C ALA A 109 8.27 19.09 -7.80
N LEU A 110 8.22 19.65 -9.01
CA LEU A 110 7.86 21.04 -9.30
C LEU A 110 6.34 21.26 -9.44
N GLY A 111 5.55 20.19 -9.30
CA GLY A 111 4.09 20.22 -9.41
C GLY A 111 3.54 19.17 -10.38
N GLY A 112 2.22 19.00 -10.37
CA GLY A 112 1.50 17.90 -10.99
C GLY A 112 0.50 17.36 -9.97
N SER A 113 0.36 16.04 -9.87
CA SER A 113 -0.40 15.37 -8.81
C SER A 113 0.15 15.66 -7.40
N PHE A 114 1.42 16.05 -7.28
CA PHE A 114 2.06 16.45 -6.02
C PHE A 114 3.27 17.37 -6.29
N ALA A 115 3.83 17.95 -5.22
CA ALA A 115 5.02 18.81 -5.25
C ALA A 115 5.91 18.58 -4.02
N GLY A 116 7.18 18.99 -4.12
CA GLY A 116 8.18 18.81 -3.06
C GLY A 116 8.94 17.50 -3.16
N LEU A 117 9.81 17.23 -2.17
CA LEU A 117 10.61 16.02 -2.12
C LEU A 117 9.76 14.84 -1.64
N GLU A 118 9.18 14.11 -2.58
CA GLU A 118 8.23 13.01 -2.33
C GLU A 118 8.60 11.79 -3.20
N PRO A 119 9.57 10.95 -2.77
CA PRO A 119 10.11 9.88 -3.60
C PRO A 119 9.05 8.86 -4.06
N MET A 120 8.09 8.58 -3.18
CA MET A 120 6.96 7.68 -3.44
C MET A 120 5.71 8.39 -3.95
N GLY A 121 5.79 9.68 -4.30
CA GLY A 121 4.67 10.49 -4.77
C GLY A 121 3.93 9.91 -5.97
N LEU A 122 4.64 9.28 -6.89
CA LEU A 122 4.05 8.64 -8.07
C LEU A 122 3.18 7.42 -7.75
N PHE A 123 3.26 6.88 -6.53
CA PHE A 123 2.46 5.73 -6.08
C PHE A 123 1.29 6.17 -5.21
N TRP A 124 1.54 6.95 -4.16
CA TRP A 124 0.47 7.35 -3.23
C TRP A 124 -0.48 8.40 -3.82
N ALA A 125 -0.04 9.18 -4.82
CA ALA A 125 -0.87 10.18 -5.50
C ALA A 125 -1.60 9.63 -6.74
N LEU A 126 -1.71 8.30 -6.87
CA LEU A 126 -2.49 7.68 -7.94
C LEU A 126 -3.98 8.02 -7.79
N GLU A 127 -4.57 8.61 -8.82
CA GLU A 127 -6.00 8.93 -8.86
C GLU A 127 -6.69 8.09 -9.94
N PRO A 128 -7.94 7.63 -9.70
CA PRO A 128 -8.69 6.91 -10.71
C PRO A 128 -9.11 7.84 -11.85
N GLU A 129 -9.04 7.36 -13.09
CA GLU A 129 -9.51 8.11 -14.26
C GLU A 129 -11.03 8.32 -14.23
N LYS A 130 -11.77 7.40 -13.58
CA LYS A 130 -13.19 7.54 -13.31
C LYS A 130 -13.40 7.91 -11.83
N PRO A 131 -14.12 8.99 -11.52
CA PRO A 131 -14.43 9.37 -10.13
C PRO A 131 -15.08 8.23 -9.34
N LEU A 132 -14.96 8.28 -8.02
CA LEU A 132 -15.61 7.37 -7.06
C LEU A 132 -15.14 5.90 -7.09
N LEU A 133 -14.12 5.59 -7.89
CA LEU A 133 -13.51 4.27 -7.87
C LEU A 133 -12.45 4.17 -6.79
N ARG A 134 -12.62 3.17 -5.92
CA ARG A 134 -11.57 2.72 -5.00
C ARG A 134 -10.71 1.68 -5.70
N LEU A 135 -9.40 1.72 -5.47
CA LEU A 135 -8.49 0.68 -5.97
C LEU A 135 -8.89 -0.67 -5.36
N VAL A 136 -9.27 -1.63 -6.21
CA VAL A 136 -9.66 -2.97 -5.77
C VAL A 136 -8.53 -3.95 -6.08
N LYS A 137 -8.04 -4.60 -5.03
CA LYS A 137 -7.11 -5.73 -5.12
C LYS A 137 -7.67 -6.85 -4.26
N ARG A 138 -8.36 -7.81 -4.89
CA ARG A 138 -9.11 -8.87 -4.20
C ARG A 138 -8.26 -10.06 -3.79
N GLY A 139 -7.05 -10.17 -4.32
CA GLY A 139 -6.14 -11.22 -3.88
C GLY A 139 -6.61 -12.60 -4.30
N ASP A 140 -7.32 -12.73 -5.44
CA ASP A 140 -7.43 -14.04 -6.08
C ASP A 140 -6.01 -14.60 -6.19
N MET A 141 -5.82 -15.81 -5.69
CA MET A 141 -4.57 -16.56 -5.56
C MET A 141 -3.83 -16.84 -6.89
N GLY A 142 -3.98 -15.96 -7.88
CA GLY A 142 -2.98 -15.69 -8.88
C GLY A 142 -1.89 -14.78 -8.29
N LEU A 143 -0.68 -15.32 -8.35
CA LEU A 143 0.64 -14.74 -8.62
C LEU A 143 0.69 -13.47 -9.53
N THR A 144 -0.42 -12.78 -9.77
CA THR A 144 -0.58 -11.62 -10.65
C THR A 144 -0.17 -10.35 -9.92
N PRO A 145 1.07 -9.90 -10.12
CA PRO A 145 1.50 -8.62 -9.60
C PRO A 145 0.65 -7.48 -10.15
N SER A 146 0.63 -6.38 -9.40
CA SER A 146 0.18 -5.10 -9.95
C SER A 146 1.23 -4.63 -10.95
N LEU A 147 0.94 -4.81 -12.24
CA LEU A 147 1.78 -4.31 -13.32
C LEU A 147 1.48 -2.83 -13.52
N GLY A 148 2.44 -1.99 -13.16
CA GLY A 148 2.38 -0.57 -13.44
C GLY A 148 3.38 -0.18 -14.53
N ARG A 149 3.12 0.94 -15.17
CA ARG A 149 3.99 1.51 -16.20
C ARG A 149 4.40 2.92 -15.82
N SER A 150 5.70 3.17 -15.87
CA SER A 150 6.29 4.50 -15.73
C SER A 150 6.72 5.02 -17.09
N HIS A 151 6.38 6.28 -17.37
CA HIS A 151 6.78 7.00 -18.58
C HIS A 151 7.61 8.22 -18.20
N VAL A 152 8.78 8.38 -18.83
CA VAL A 152 9.52 9.64 -18.86
C VAL A 152 9.10 10.38 -20.12
N LEU A 153 8.45 11.53 -19.95
CA LEU A 153 7.96 12.34 -21.05
C LEU A 153 8.73 13.66 -21.09
N GLN A 154 9.13 14.09 -22.26
CA GLN A 154 9.60 15.44 -22.49
C GLN A 154 8.41 16.36 -22.74
N SER A 155 8.30 17.43 -21.96
CA SER A 155 7.37 18.53 -22.26
C SER A 155 8.11 19.56 -23.11
N ASN A 156 7.60 19.83 -24.32
CA ASN A 156 8.18 20.83 -25.21
C ASN A 156 7.59 22.25 -25.01
N CYS A 157 6.57 22.42 -24.16
CA CYS A 157 6.05 23.74 -23.78
C CYS A 157 4.99 23.64 -22.66
N ALA A 158 4.84 24.70 -21.86
CA ALA A 158 3.80 24.81 -20.83
C ALA A 158 2.37 24.96 -21.40
N CYS A 159 2.23 25.32 -22.68
CA CYS A 159 0.93 25.65 -23.30
C CYS A 159 0.43 24.66 -24.37
N ALA A 160 1.14 23.54 -24.64
CA ALA A 160 0.66 22.51 -25.58
C ALA A 160 1.26 21.13 -25.25
N PRO A 161 0.46 20.06 -25.04
CA PRO A 161 0.96 18.77 -24.58
C PRO A 161 1.33 17.87 -25.75
N GLN A 162 2.31 18.27 -26.57
CA GLN A 162 3.03 17.28 -27.37
C GLN A 162 4.11 16.66 -26.47
N LEU A 163 3.71 15.61 -25.75
CA LEU A 163 4.60 14.84 -24.87
C LEU A 163 5.34 13.79 -25.70
N LEU A 164 6.65 13.98 -25.87
CA LEU A 164 7.49 12.96 -26.49
C LEU A 164 7.91 11.93 -25.41
N SER A 165 7.62 10.65 -25.63
CA SER A 165 8.09 9.59 -24.72
C SER A 165 9.58 9.38 -24.90
N LEU A 166 10.38 9.70 -23.87
CA LEU A 166 11.82 9.49 -23.86
C LEU A 166 12.18 8.05 -23.48
N CYS A 167 11.47 7.49 -22.51
CA CYS A 167 11.68 6.13 -22.00
C CYS A 167 10.40 5.61 -21.34
N CYS A 168 10.18 4.29 -21.35
CA CYS A 168 9.18 3.62 -20.55
C CYS A 168 9.81 2.46 -19.77
N ARG A 169 9.31 2.22 -18.55
CA ARG A 169 9.69 1.06 -17.75
C ARG A 169 8.47 0.50 -17.04
N ASP A 170 8.23 -0.78 -17.25
CA ASP A 170 7.24 -1.56 -16.52
C ASP A 170 7.81 -1.95 -15.16
N TRP A 171 6.95 -1.95 -14.14
CA TRP A 171 7.29 -2.35 -12.78
C TRP A 171 6.25 -3.31 -12.23
N GLU A 172 6.71 -4.17 -11.32
CA GLU A 172 5.95 -5.27 -10.76
C GLU A 172 5.88 -5.08 -9.24
N LEU A 173 4.70 -4.71 -8.71
CA LEU A 173 4.46 -4.67 -7.27
C LEU A 173 3.72 -5.92 -6.80
N GLN A 174 4.30 -6.61 -5.82
CA GLN A 174 3.77 -7.85 -5.28
C GLN A 174 3.07 -7.62 -3.94
N LEU A 175 1.98 -8.35 -3.70
CA LEU A 175 1.32 -8.41 -2.39
C LEU A 175 1.89 -9.51 -1.49
N LEU A 176 2.31 -10.62 -2.11
CA LEU A 176 2.93 -11.74 -1.42
C LEU A 176 4.44 -11.52 -1.36
N SER A 177 5.03 -11.85 -0.21
CA SER A 177 6.49 -11.82 -0.07
C SER A 177 7.13 -13.00 -0.82
N PRO A 178 8.35 -12.86 -1.35
CA PRO A 178 9.10 -14.01 -1.89
C PRO A 178 9.20 -15.12 -0.83
N GLY A 179 8.83 -16.36 -1.17
CA GLY A 179 8.77 -17.48 -0.20
C GLY A 179 7.49 -17.55 0.65
N ALA A 180 6.51 -16.67 0.40
CA ALA A 180 5.19 -16.78 1.01
C ALA A 180 4.49 -18.05 0.53
N THR A 181 3.98 -18.84 1.48
CA THR A 181 3.11 -19.98 1.19
C THR A 181 1.74 -19.64 1.74
N THR A 182 0.79 -19.45 0.85
CA THR A 182 -0.62 -19.35 1.21
C THR A 182 -1.17 -20.76 1.34
N THR A 183 -1.80 -21.06 2.47
CA THR A 183 -2.61 -22.27 2.59
C THR A 183 -4.05 -21.84 2.68
N GLU A 184 -4.80 -22.06 1.59
CA GLU A 184 -6.24 -22.05 1.65
C GLU A 184 -6.67 -23.24 2.49
N ALA A 185 -7.24 -22.96 3.66
CA ALA A 185 -7.82 -23.99 4.49
C ALA A 185 -9.34 -23.93 4.36
N HIS A 186 -9.87 -24.79 3.49
CA HIS A 186 -11.28 -25.15 3.52
C HIS A 186 -11.46 -26.26 4.57
N THR A 187 -11.57 -25.90 5.85
CA THR A 187 -12.06 -26.89 6.82
C THR A 187 -13.50 -27.22 6.48
N LEU A 188 -13.70 -28.46 6.02
CA LEU A 188 -14.99 -29.09 5.73
C LEU A 188 -16.07 -28.58 6.71
N PHE A 189 -16.96 -27.74 6.19
CA PHE A 189 -18.26 -27.33 6.75
C PHE A 189 -18.41 -26.18 7.77
N LYS A 190 -17.44 -25.28 8.05
CA LYS A 190 -17.74 -24.16 8.99
C LYS A 190 -17.13 -22.75 8.77
N TYR A 191 -15.93 -22.61 8.22
CA TYR A 191 -15.25 -21.31 8.11
C TYR A 191 -14.78 -21.01 6.69
N ARG A 192 -14.62 -19.72 6.39
CA ARG A 192 -14.00 -19.22 5.16
C ARG A 192 -12.91 -18.22 5.54
N LEU A 193 -11.69 -18.73 5.54
CA LEU A 193 -10.49 -18.03 5.98
C LEU A 193 -9.37 -18.36 5.00
N VAL A 194 -8.47 -17.41 4.81
CA VAL A 194 -7.20 -17.65 4.12
C VAL A 194 -6.09 -17.38 5.09
N LEU A 195 -5.24 -18.40 5.31
CA LEU A 195 -4.09 -18.30 6.18
C LEU A 195 -2.85 -17.96 5.34
N CYS A 196 -2.37 -16.74 5.50
CA CYS A 196 -1.13 -16.27 4.89
C CYS A 196 0.02 -16.42 5.89
N PHE A 197 1.04 -17.17 5.54
CA PHE A 197 2.31 -17.17 6.27
C PHE A 197 3.46 -17.18 5.29
N VAL A 198 4.60 -16.63 5.72
CA VAL A 198 5.80 -16.64 4.91
C VAL A 198 6.81 -17.59 5.51
N SER A 199 7.07 -18.68 4.78
CA SER A 199 8.14 -19.61 5.10
C SER A 199 9.47 -18.99 4.65
N PHE A 200 9.91 -17.93 5.34
CA PHE A 200 11.31 -17.51 5.23
C PHE A 200 12.19 -18.45 6.05
N GLN A 201 13.51 -18.34 5.84
CA GLN A 201 14.64 -19.11 6.37
C GLN A 201 14.62 -19.51 7.87
N GLU A 202 13.70 -19.02 8.69
CA GLU A 202 13.50 -19.46 10.06
C GLU A 202 12.36 -20.49 10.14
N PRO A 203 12.62 -21.71 10.65
CA PRO A 203 11.53 -22.63 10.95
C PRO A 203 10.62 -21.96 11.99
N GLY A 204 9.30 -21.98 11.75
CA GLY A 204 8.30 -21.52 12.70
C GLY A 204 8.45 -22.18 14.10
N PRO A 205 7.63 -21.78 15.08
CA PRO A 205 6.32 -21.14 14.90
C PRO A 205 6.36 -19.60 14.91
N PHE A 206 5.40 -19.00 14.20
CA PHE A 206 5.24 -17.55 14.05
C PHE A 206 4.15 -17.00 15.00
N PRO A 207 4.23 -15.73 15.45
CA PRO A 207 3.11 -15.11 16.14
C PRO A 207 1.89 -15.00 15.21
N GLY A 208 0.72 -15.45 15.70
CA GLY A 208 -0.52 -15.50 14.93
C GLY A 208 -1.34 -14.21 15.03
N ILE A 209 -1.93 -13.76 13.92
CA ILE A 209 -2.82 -12.60 13.84
C ILE A 209 -4.10 -12.97 13.07
N VAL A 210 -5.26 -12.58 13.58
CA VAL A 210 -6.53 -12.58 12.83
C VAL A 210 -6.74 -11.20 12.23
N ASP A 211 -6.89 -11.13 10.91
CA ASP A 211 -7.10 -9.91 10.15
C ASP A 211 -8.57 -9.77 9.70
N ILE A 212 -9.23 -8.70 10.12
CA ILE A 212 -10.66 -8.46 9.85
C ILE A 212 -10.84 -7.07 9.23
N LEU A 213 -11.48 -7.03 8.06
CA LEU A 213 -11.81 -5.78 7.36
C LEU A 213 -13.21 -5.27 7.71
N GLY A 214 -13.53 -4.09 7.17
CA GLY A 214 -14.82 -3.44 7.38
C GLY A 214 -15.98 -4.06 6.59
N ALA A 215 -17.11 -3.36 6.63
CA ALA A 215 -18.37 -3.82 6.07
C ALA A 215 -18.45 -3.68 4.52
N GLY A 216 -17.55 -4.35 3.80
CA GLY A 216 -17.60 -4.51 2.34
C GLY A 216 -18.07 -5.88 1.86
N GLY A 217 -17.99 -6.89 2.73
CA GLY A 217 -18.23 -8.29 2.40
C GLY A 217 -17.10 -8.89 1.57
N GLY A 218 -17.17 -10.19 1.34
CA GLY A 218 -16.10 -10.91 0.65
C GLY A 218 -14.90 -11.18 1.55
N LEU A 219 -13.79 -11.58 0.92
CA LEU A 219 -12.50 -11.76 1.53
C LEU A 219 -11.49 -10.87 0.79
N LEU A 220 -10.67 -10.13 1.52
CA LEU A 220 -9.55 -9.37 0.93
C LEU A 220 -8.28 -9.70 1.70
N GLU A 221 -7.29 -10.19 0.97
CA GLU A 221 -6.11 -10.82 1.58
C GLU A 221 -4.89 -9.91 1.60
N TYR A 222 -4.92 -8.78 0.87
CA TYR A 222 -3.73 -7.96 0.63
C TYR A 222 -3.03 -7.51 1.92
N ARG A 223 -3.78 -7.14 2.96
CA ARG A 223 -3.20 -6.70 4.24
C ARG A 223 -2.55 -7.87 4.99
N ALA A 224 -3.23 -9.01 5.05
CA ALA A 224 -2.70 -10.23 5.65
C ALA A 224 -1.42 -10.71 4.94
N SER A 225 -1.44 -10.73 3.60
CA SER A 225 -0.32 -11.13 2.76
C SER A 225 0.92 -10.24 2.93
N LEU A 226 0.73 -8.92 2.99
CA LEU A 226 1.82 -7.97 3.25
C LEU A 226 2.37 -8.12 4.68
N LEU A 227 1.48 -8.28 5.68
CA LEU A 227 1.87 -8.41 7.08
C LEU A 227 2.58 -9.74 7.37
N ALA A 228 2.19 -10.83 6.70
CA ALA A 228 2.88 -12.11 6.80
C ALA A 228 4.37 -11.98 6.42
N GLY A 229 4.66 -11.09 5.46
CA GLY A 229 6.02 -10.68 5.07
C GLY A 229 6.85 -10.00 6.14
N LYS A 230 6.28 -9.76 7.33
CA LYS A 230 6.94 -9.16 8.50
C LYS A 230 7.16 -10.19 9.61
N GLY A 231 6.99 -11.49 9.32
CA GLY A 231 7.26 -12.58 10.26
C GLY A 231 6.09 -12.91 11.18
N PHE A 232 4.87 -12.82 10.64
CA PHE A 232 3.63 -13.21 11.31
C PHE A 232 2.91 -14.31 10.51
N ALA A 233 2.13 -15.15 11.18
CA ALA A 233 1.11 -15.97 10.53
C ALA A 233 -0.22 -15.21 10.60
N VAL A 234 -0.76 -14.77 9.46
CA VAL A 234 -1.89 -13.84 9.42
C VAL A 234 -3.06 -14.47 8.69
N MET A 235 -4.19 -14.60 9.38
CA MET A 235 -5.42 -15.18 8.85
C MET A 235 -6.36 -14.06 8.41
N ALA A 236 -6.53 -13.88 7.10
CA ALA A 236 -7.60 -13.05 6.56
C ALA A 236 -8.94 -13.76 6.80
N LEU A 237 -9.84 -13.11 7.54
CA LEU A 237 -11.10 -13.71 7.96
C LEU A 237 -12.29 -13.00 7.30
N ALA A 238 -13.01 -13.73 6.44
CA ALA A 238 -14.33 -13.31 5.98
C ALA A 238 -15.35 -13.58 7.08
N TYR A 239 -16.44 -12.80 7.11
CA TYR A 239 -17.51 -13.01 8.09
C TYR A 239 -18.92 -12.83 7.51
N TYR A 240 -19.04 -12.33 6.27
CA TYR A 240 -20.30 -12.25 5.54
C TYR A 240 -20.07 -12.00 4.04
N ASN A 241 -21.12 -12.25 3.24
CA ASN A 241 -21.18 -12.04 1.79
C ASN A 241 -19.97 -12.61 1.02
N TYR A 242 -19.54 -13.81 1.41
CA TYR A 242 -18.46 -14.55 0.80
C TYR A 242 -18.82 -16.03 0.77
N GLU A 243 -18.81 -16.64 -0.41
CA GLU A 243 -19.24 -18.02 -0.62
C GLU A 243 -20.59 -18.36 0.04
N ASP A 244 -20.60 -19.32 0.97
CA ASP A 244 -21.74 -19.85 1.72
C ASP A 244 -22.01 -19.08 3.03
N LEU A 245 -21.20 -18.08 3.38
CA LEU A 245 -21.48 -17.21 4.53
C LEU A 245 -22.79 -16.41 4.33
N PRO A 246 -23.43 -15.98 5.44
CA PRO A 246 -24.62 -15.13 5.39
C PRO A 246 -24.42 -13.91 4.48
N LYS A 247 -25.46 -13.52 3.72
CA LYS A 247 -25.36 -12.41 2.76
C LYS A 247 -25.39 -11.03 3.41
N GLY A 248 -25.99 -10.91 4.59
CA GLY A 248 -26.12 -9.66 5.33
C GLY A 248 -25.36 -9.66 6.66
N LEU A 249 -25.53 -8.57 7.40
CA LEU A 249 -24.90 -8.32 8.70
C LEU A 249 -25.93 -8.19 9.82
N GLU A 250 -27.16 -8.65 9.62
CA GLU A 250 -28.27 -8.41 10.55
C GLU A 250 -28.03 -9.08 11.90
N ASN A 251 -27.43 -10.28 11.89
CA ASN A 251 -27.08 -11.05 13.08
C ASN A 251 -25.67 -11.63 12.92
N LEU A 252 -24.79 -11.32 13.88
CA LEU A 252 -23.44 -11.86 13.98
C LEU A 252 -23.30 -12.65 15.28
N HIS A 253 -22.60 -13.78 15.20
CA HIS A 253 -22.38 -14.68 16.34
C HIS A 253 -20.89 -14.75 16.64
N LEU A 254 -20.47 -14.36 17.85
CA LEU A 254 -19.06 -14.37 18.24
C LEU A 254 -18.47 -15.79 18.33
N GLU A 255 -19.31 -16.83 18.42
CA GLU A 255 -18.90 -18.23 18.30
C GLU A 255 -18.18 -18.50 16.97
N TYR A 256 -18.58 -17.84 15.88
CA TYR A 256 -17.88 -17.93 14.59
C TYR A 256 -16.42 -17.47 14.71
N PHE A 257 -16.22 -16.35 15.38
CA PHE A 257 -14.90 -15.75 15.56
C PHE A 257 -14.06 -16.50 16.61
N GLU A 258 -14.71 -17.08 17.64
CA GLU A 258 -14.08 -17.95 18.63
C GLU A 258 -13.52 -19.22 17.98
N GLU A 259 -14.30 -19.87 17.13
CA GLU A 259 -13.83 -21.04 16.38
C GLU A 259 -12.68 -20.67 15.43
N ALA A 260 -12.70 -19.50 14.78
CA ALA A 260 -11.58 -19.02 13.96
C ALA A 260 -10.30 -18.76 14.78
N VAL A 261 -10.41 -18.13 15.95
CA VAL A 261 -9.28 -17.92 16.87
C VAL A 261 -8.69 -19.26 17.31
N ASN A 262 -9.55 -20.22 17.70
CA ASN A 262 -9.12 -21.55 18.10
C ASN A 262 -8.45 -22.32 16.95
N TYR A 263 -8.95 -22.19 15.72
CA TYR A 263 -8.31 -22.75 14.54
C TYR A 263 -6.89 -22.21 14.37
N LEU A 264 -6.71 -20.88 14.44
CA LEU A 264 -5.40 -20.26 14.29
C LEU A 264 -4.45 -20.67 15.43
N LEU A 265 -4.92 -20.71 16.67
CA LEU A 265 -4.13 -21.11 17.84
C LEU A 265 -3.64 -22.56 17.76
N ASN A 266 -4.46 -23.46 17.18
CA ASN A 266 -4.12 -24.88 17.05
C ASN A 266 -3.26 -25.18 15.82
N HIS A 267 -2.97 -24.18 14.97
CA HIS A 267 -2.14 -24.38 13.79
C HIS A 267 -0.67 -24.62 14.21
N PRO A 268 0.01 -25.66 13.69
CA PRO A 268 1.35 -26.07 14.17
C PRO A 268 2.44 -25.02 13.95
N GLN A 269 2.21 -24.07 13.03
CA GLN A 269 3.13 -22.96 12.78
C GLN A 269 2.76 -21.67 13.53
N VAL A 270 1.80 -21.71 14.46
CA VAL A 270 1.41 -20.56 15.28
C VAL A 270 1.96 -20.73 16.70
N LYS A 271 2.62 -19.69 17.21
CA LYS A 271 3.41 -19.75 18.46
C LYS A 271 2.56 -19.86 19.73
N GLY A 272 1.37 -19.23 19.74
CA GLY A 272 0.58 -19.06 20.97
C GLY A 272 1.30 -18.22 22.04
N PRO A 273 0.79 -18.18 23.29
CA PRO A 273 -0.42 -18.85 23.79
C PRO A 273 -1.72 -18.14 23.40
N GLY A 274 -1.65 -16.96 22.79
CA GLY A 274 -2.79 -16.23 22.24
C GLY A 274 -2.48 -15.67 20.85
N VAL A 275 -3.46 -15.02 20.23
CA VAL A 275 -3.35 -14.36 18.92
C VAL A 275 -3.45 -12.85 19.02
N GLY A 276 -2.90 -12.15 18.03
CA GLY A 276 -3.21 -10.75 17.76
C GLY A 276 -4.51 -10.60 16.97
N LEU A 277 -5.20 -9.48 17.15
CA LEU A 277 -6.34 -9.07 16.32
C LEU A 277 -6.01 -7.76 15.59
N LEU A 278 -6.21 -7.71 14.28
CA LEU A 278 -6.05 -6.52 13.46
C LEU A 278 -7.38 -6.20 12.76
N GLY A 279 -8.00 -5.08 13.12
CA GLY A 279 -9.32 -4.72 12.62
C GLY A 279 -9.37 -3.29 12.08
N ILE A 280 -10.07 -3.08 10.96
CA ILE A 280 -10.45 -1.73 10.48
C ILE A 280 -11.96 -1.57 10.39
N SER A 281 -12.50 -0.40 10.72
CA SER A 281 -13.93 -0.09 10.60
C SER A 281 -14.78 -1.09 11.43
N LYS A 282 -15.80 -1.73 10.84
CA LYS A 282 -16.55 -2.83 11.48
C LYS A 282 -15.64 -3.98 11.95
N GLY A 283 -14.53 -4.25 11.28
CA GLY A 283 -13.54 -5.22 11.74
C GLY A 283 -12.82 -4.79 13.02
N GLY A 284 -12.58 -3.48 13.20
CA GLY A 284 -12.04 -2.91 14.44
C GLY A 284 -13.02 -3.01 15.61
N GLU A 285 -14.30 -2.74 15.34
CA GLU A 285 -15.40 -2.97 16.28
C GLU A 285 -15.52 -4.45 16.69
N LEU A 286 -15.42 -5.37 15.73
CA LEU A 286 -15.40 -6.81 16.00
C LEU A 286 -14.17 -7.23 16.83
N CYS A 287 -13.00 -6.64 16.59
CA CYS A 287 -11.81 -6.91 17.40
C CYS A 287 -12.01 -6.50 18.87
N LEU A 288 -12.67 -5.36 19.14
CA LEU A 288 -13.04 -4.95 20.50
C LEU A 288 -14.01 -5.95 21.14
N SER A 289 -15.02 -6.39 20.39
CA SER A 289 -15.97 -7.40 20.87
C SER A 289 -15.27 -8.73 21.17
N MET A 290 -14.47 -9.25 20.24
CA MET A 290 -13.69 -10.48 20.41
C MET A 290 -12.79 -10.40 21.65
N ALA A 291 -12.05 -9.30 21.83
CA ALA A 291 -11.20 -9.10 23.00
C ALA A 291 -11.99 -9.03 24.32
N SER A 292 -13.25 -8.59 24.29
CA SER A 292 -14.10 -8.44 25.48
C SER A 292 -14.79 -9.73 25.90
N PHE A 293 -15.15 -10.59 24.95
CA PHE A 293 -15.95 -11.79 25.19
C PHE A 293 -15.15 -13.10 25.10
N LEU A 294 -14.09 -13.16 24.28
CA LEU A 294 -13.36 -14.38 23.99
C LEU A 294 -12.07 -14.49 24.81
N LYS A 295 -11.57 -15.72 24.94
CA LYS A 295 -10.24 -16.02 25.50
C LYS A 295 -9.21 -16.21 24.39
N GLY A 296 -7.92 -16.25 24.76
CA GLY A 296 -6.83 -16.48 23.80
C GLY A 296 -6.43 -15.26 22.97
N ILE A 297 -6.86 -14.05 23.35
CA ILE A 297 -6.46 -12.80 22.68
C ILE A 297 -5.30 -12.16 23.44
N SER A 298 -4.15 -11.97 22.76
CA SER A 298 -2.93 -11.42 23.36
C SER A 298 -2.72 -9.93 23.09
N ALA A 299 -3.24 -9.40 21.99
CA ALA A 299 -3.13 -7.98 21.63
C ALA A 299 -4.16 -7.60 20.57
N ALA A 300 -4.63 -6.36 20.52
CA ALA A 300 -5.54 -5.90 19.48
C ALA A 300 -5.17 -4.50 18.94
N VAL A 301 -5.11 -4.37 17.61
CA VAL A 301 -4.93 -3.11 16.89
C VAL A 301 -6.24 -2.73 16.22
N ILE A 302 -6.75 -1.55 16.57
CA ILE A 302 -8.05 -1.04 16.18
C ILE A 302 -7.85 0.19 15.28
N ILE A 303 -8.11 0.03 13.99
CA ILE A 303 -8.00 1.10 12.99
C ILE A 303 -9.39 1.67 12.73
N ASN A 304 -9.63 2.94 13.11
CA ASN A 304 -10.92 3.61 12.91
C ASN A 304 -12.14 2.73 13.30
N GLY A 305 -12.05 2.03 14.45
CA GLY A 305 -13.10 1.15 14.96
C GLY A 305 -14.07 1.86 15.90
N SER A 306 -15.27 1.31 16.05
CA SER A 306 -16.29 1.80 16.99
C SER A 306 -16.27 0.98 18.28
N VAL A 307 -16.45 1.64 19.44
CA VAL A 307 -16.68 0.97 20.74
C VAL A 307 -18.16 0.62 20.95
N HIS A 308 -19.01 0.94 19.98
CA HIS A 308 -20.41 0.57 19.94
C HIS A 308 -20.66 -0.42 18.83
N ASN A 309 -21.53 -1.39 19.11
CA ASN A 309 -21.99 -2.30 18.09
C ASN A 309 -22.86 -1.56 17.05
N VAL A 310 -22.48 -1.57 15.78
CA VAL A 310 -23.17 -0.83 14.72
C VAL A 310 -23.83 -1.79 13.71
N TRP A 311 -25.01 -1.39 13.21
CA TRP A 311 -25.78 -2.05 12.14
C TRP A 311 -26.50 -3.35 12.53
N GLY A 312 -25.75 -4.40 12.88
CA GLY A 312 -26.27 -5.73 13.19
C GLY A 312 -26.41 -5.99 14.67
N THR A 313 -27.21 -6.98 15.06
CA THR A 313 -27.20 -7.51 16.44
C THR A 313 -26.01 -8.46 16.60
N LEU A 314 -25.23 -8.29 17.68
CA LEU A 314 -24.11 -9.18 17.99
C LEU A 314 -24.48 -10.09 19.16
N HIS A 315 -24.32 -11.39 18.97
CA HIS A 315 -24.65 -12.41 19.97
C HIS A 315 -23.39 -13.12 20.45
N TYR A 316 -23.38 -13.48 21.73
CA TYR A 316 -22.44 -14.45 22.27
C TYR A 316 -23.09 -15.19 23.44
N LYS A 317 -23.33 -16.50 23.25
CA LYS A 317 -24.03 -17.34 24.24
C LYS A 317 -25.36 -16.68 24.64
N GLY A 318 -25.56 -16.40 25.92
CA GLY A 318 -26.76 -15.73 26.44
C GLY A 318 -26.71 -14.19 26.39
N GLU A 319 -25.61 -13.60 25.95
CA GLU A 319 -25.43 -12.15 25.88
C GLU A 319 -25.74 -11.62 24.48
N THR A 320 -26.28 -10.41 24.40
CA THR A 320 -26.63 -9.76 23.13
C THR A 320 -26.35 -8.27 23.22
N LEU A 321 -25.63 -7.75 22.22
CA LEU A 321 -25.42 -6.33 22.01
C LEU A 321 -26.32 -5.87 20.83
N PRO A 322 -27.33 -5.02 21.09
CA PRO A 322 -28.12 -4.44 20.01
C PRO A 322 -27.28 -3.45 19.19
N PRO A 323 -27.64 -3.18 17.93
CA PRO A 323 -27.00 -2.12 17.16
C PRO A 323 -27.35 -0.75 17.75
N VAL A 324 -26.39 0.18 17.72
CA VAL A 324 -26.65 1.59 18.00
C VAL A 324 -27.65 2.14 16.97
N GLY A 325 -28.60 2.94 17.43
CA GLY A 325 -29.54 3.63 16.57
C GLY A 325 -28.86 4.63 15.63
N PHE A 326 -29.54 4.96 14.54
CA PHE A 326 -29.11 5.98 13.60
C PHE A 326 -30.24 6.98 13.32
N ASN A 327 -29.86 8.21 12.97
CA ASN A 327 -30.78 9.27 12.61
C ASN A 327 -30.39 9.86 11.24
N GLN A 328 -31.17 9.51 10.22
CA GLN A 328 -30.95 9.96 8.84
C GLN A 328 -31.07 11.48 8.67
N ASN A 329 -31.77 12.19 9.55
CA ASN A 329 -31.89 13.65 9.50
C ASN A 329 -30.57 14.37 9.80
N ARG A 330 -29.55 13.65 10.28
CA ARG A 330 -28.20 14.18 10.52
C ARG A 330 -27.25 13.98 9.34
N ILE A 331 -27.72 13.36 8.25
CA ILE A 331 -26.99 13.32 6.99
C ILE A 331 -26.77 14.75 6.50
N LYS A 332 -25.55 15.06 6.09
CA LYS A 332 -25.20 16.35 5.47
C LYS A 332 -24.83 16.13 4.01
N MET A 333 -25.08 17.15 3.20
CA MET A 333 -24.62 17.20 1.81
C MET A 333 -23.42 18.12 1.72
N THR A 334 -22.35 17.64 1.10
CA THR A 334 -21.16 18.45 0.78
C THR A 334 -21.46 19.39 -0.39
N LYS A 335 -20.59 20.37 -0.60
CA LYS A 335 -20.72 21.32 -1.73
C LYS A 335 -20.65 20.61 -3.09
N ASP A 336 -19.94 19.49 -3.16
CA ASP A 336 -19.71 18.70 -4.36
C ASP A 336 -20.79 17.62 -4.60
N GLY A 337 -21.85 17.62 -3.78
CA GLY A 337 -22.98 16.69 -3.94
C GLY A 337 -22.76 15.29 -3.37
N PHE A 338 -21.71 15.08 -2.56
CA PHE A 338 -21.49 13.85 -1.81
C PHE A 338 -22.15 13.90 -0.43
N VAL A 339 -22.53 12.72 0.05
CA VAL A 339 -23.15 12.54 1.36
C VAL A 339 -22.09 12.44 2.46
N ASP A 340 -22.26 13.17 3.55
CA ASP A 340 -21.47 13.07 4.78
C ASP A 340 -22.35 12.42 5.87
N ILE A 341 -21.90 11.26 6.34
CA ILE A 341 -22.64 10.39 7.28
C ILE A 341 -22.05 10.39 8.70
N VAL A 342 -21.01 11.19 8.97
CA VAL A 342 -20.26 11.13 10.23
C VAL A 342 -21.12 11.35 11.49
N GLU A 343 -22.22 12.10 11.37
CA GLU A 343 -23.14 12.44 12.45
C GLU A 343 -24.36 11.50 12.57
N VAL A 344 -24.51 10.52 11.66
CA VAL A 344 -25.73 9.71 11.52
C VAL A 344 -25.96 8.80 12.72
N LEU A 345 -24.91 8.22 13.30
CA LEU A 345 -25.05 7.35 14.47
C LEU A 345 -25.49 8.16 15.70
N ASN A 346 -26.39 7.58 16.50
CA ASN A 346 -26.83 8.21 17.74
C ASN A 346 -25.67 8.41 18.72
N SER A 347 -25.78 9.43 19.57
CA SER A 347 -24.84 9.59 20.69
C SER A 347 -25.03 8.40 21.61
N PRO A 348 -24.04 7.54 21.78
CA PRO A 348 -24.28 6.25 22.38
C PRO A 348 -23.95 6.23 23.88
N LEU A 349 -23.77 7.42 24.47
CA LEU A 349 -23.49 7.63 25.88
C LEU A 349 -24.75 7.80 26.74
N GLU A 350 -25.93 7.96 26.11
CA GLU A 350 -27.18 8.25 26.81
C GLU A 350 -28.32 7.39 26.26
N GLY A 351 -29.35 7.18 27.09
CA GLY A 351 -30.57 6.50 26.69
C GLY A 351 -30.39 5.01 26.32
N PRO A 352 -31.29 4.46 25.48
CA PRO A 352 -31.29 3.03 25.17
C PRO A 352 -30.04 2.56 24.40
N ASP A 353 -29.36 3.48 23.71
CA ASP A 353 -28.18 3.19 22.91
C ASP A 353 -26.94 2.82 23.75
N GLN A 354 -26.95 3.08 25.07
CA GLN A 354 -25.90 2.60 25.97
C GLN A 354 -25.74 1.07 25.94
N LYS A 355 -26.81 0.33 25.63
CA LYS A 355 -26.76 -1.14 25.50
C LYS A 355 -25.89 -1.63 24.34
N SER A 356 -25.61 -0.77 23.36
CA SER A 356 -24.71 -1.09 22.24
C SER A 356 -23.23 -0.99 22.61
N PHE A 357 -22.88 -0.43 23.78
CA PHE A 357 -21.50 -0.25 24.21
C PHE A 357 -20.82 -1.61 24.41
N ILE A 358 -19.72 -1.84 23.70
CA ILE A 358 -18.91 -3.06 23.81
C ILE A 358 -18.17 -3.04 25.16
N PRO A 359 -18.31 -4.06 26.02
CA PRO A 359 -17.78 -4.04 27.39
C PRO A 359 -16.26 -4.28 27.43
N VAL A 360 -15.49 -3.34 26.87
CA VAL A 360 -14.02 -3.40 26.73
C VAL A 360 -13.28 -3.54 28.06
N GLU A 361 -13.90 -3.17 29.18
CA GLU A 361 -13.39 -3.43 30.52
C GLU A 361 -13.19 -4.92 30.83
N ARG A 362 -13.88 -5.82 30.10
CA ARG A 362 -13.72 -7.28 30.25
C ARG A 362 -12.45 -7.79 29.56
N ALA A 363 -11.87 -7.03 28.63
CA ALA A 363 -10.70 -7.44 27.90
C ALA A 363 -9.46 -7.55 28.81
N GLU A 364 -8.63 -8.56 28.53
CA GLU A 364 -7.38 -8.84 29.24
C GLU A 364 -6.14 -8.39 28.43
N CYS A 365 -6.31 -8.12 27.13
CA CYS A 365 -5.22 -7.74 26.24
C CYS A 365 -5.01 -6.21 26.17
N PRO A 366 -3.79 -5.75 25.81
CA PRO A 366 -3.54 -4.37 25.46
C PRO A 366 -4.16 -4.00 24.10
N PHE A 367 -4.53 -2.72 23.97
CA PHE A 367 -5.04 -2.13 22.74
C PHE A 367 -4.11 -1.05 22.19
N LEU A 368 -4.00 -0.99 20.87
CA LEU A 368 -3.50 0.14 20.10
C LEU A 368 -4.62 0.66 19.19
N PHE A 369 -4.99 1.93 19.34
CA PHE A 369 -5.93 2.61 18.46
C PHE A 369 -5.16 3.47 17.46
N LEU A 370 -5.45 3.27 16.17
CA LEU A 370 -4.93 4.07 15.06
C LEU A 370 -6.11 4.80 14.42
N VAL A 371 -6.12 6.13 14.52
CA VAL A 371 -7.31 6.95 14.26
C VAL A 371 -7.00 8.01 13.21
N GLY A 372 -7.84 8.10 12.18
CA GLY A 372 -7.88 9.25 11.28
C GLY A 372 -8.72 10.36 11.88
N GLN A 373 -8.16 11.56 12.05
CA GLN A 373 -8.88 12.70 12.65
C GLN A 373 -9.90 13.35 11.70
N ASP A 374 -9.82 13.05 10.40
CA ASP A 374 -10.82 13.46 9.40
C ASP A 374 -11.63 12.25 8.93
N ASP A 375 -11.86 11.25 9.79
CA ASP A 375 -12.77 10.15 9.48
C ASP A 375 -14.20 10.68 9.30
N ARG A 376 -14.76 10.48 8.09
CA ARG A 376 -16.13 10.89 7.73
C ARG A 376 -17.15 9.75 7.68
N ASN A 377 -16.73 8.52 7.97
CA ASN A 377 -17.67 7.41 8.15
C ASN A 377 -18.34 7.52 9.52
N TRP A 378 -17.55 7.75 10.57
CA TRP A 378 -18.02 7.87 11.94
C TRP A 378 -16.94 8.52 12.84
N LYS A 379 -17.27 8.77 14.11
CA LYS A 379 -16.40 9.50 15.04
C LYS A 379 -15.32 8.62 15.69
N SER A 380 -14.37 8.12 14.91
CA SER A 380 -13.32 7.19 15.38
C SER A 380 -12.51 7.71 16.57
N GLU A 381 -12.13 9.00 16.60
CA GLU A 381 -11.41 9.60 17.74
C GLU A 381 -12.25 9.63 19.01
N PHE A 382 -13.55 9.94 18.88
CA PHE A 382 -14.49 9.88 19.99
C PHE A 382 -14.58 8.46 20.54
N TYR A 383 -14.76 7.44 19.69
CA TYR A 383 -14.86 6.04 20.14
C TYR A 383 -13.58 5.53 20.81
N ALA A 384 -12.40 5.87 20.28
CA ALA A 384 -11.12 5.50 20.92
C ALA A 384 -10.98 6.15 22.31
N ASN A 385 -11.40 7.40 22.46
CA ASN A 385 -11.40 8.10 23.75
C ASN A 385 -12.39 7.49 24.74
N GLU A 386 -13.60 7.13 24.31
CA GLU A 386 -14.58 6.47 25.18
C GLU A 386 -14.14 5.07 25.62
N ALA A 387 -13.52 4.28 24.73
CA ALA A 387 -12.89 3.01 25.10
C ALA A 387 -11.78 3.23 26.14
N SER A 388 -10.92 4.23 25.94
CA SER A 388 -9.84 4.59 26.87
C SER A 388 -10.37 5.00 28.25
N LYS A 389 -11.46 5.79 28.31
CA LYS A 389 -12.13 6.17 29.56
C LYS A 389 -12.72 4.94 30.25
N ARG A 390 -13.43 4.07 29.53
CA ARG A 390 -14.04 2.86 30.09
C ARG A 390 -13.01 1.92 30.70
N LEU A 391 -11.91 1.68 30.00
CA LEU A 391 -10.78 0.87 30.48
C LEU A 391 -10.21 1.43 31.78
N GLN A 392 -9.86 2.72 31.80
CA GLN A 392 -9.27 3.37 32.99
C GLN A 392 -10.24 3.40 34.18
N ALA A 393 -11.53 3.61 33.94
CA ALA A 393 -12.55 3.58 35.00
C ALA A 393 -12.66 2.22 35.69
N HIS A 394 -12.21 1.13 35.04
CA HIS A 394 -12.17 -0.22 35.59
C HIS A 394 -10.75 -0.68 35.95
N GLY A 395 -9.82 0.28 36.16
CA GLY A 395 -8.46 0.00 36.61
C GLY A 395 -7.56 -0.67 35.57
N LYS A 396 -7.96 -0.69 34.30
CA LYS A 396 -7.12 -1.21 33.20
C LYS A 396 -6.09 -0.16 32.77
N ALA A 397 -4.99 -0.62 32.19
CA ALA A 397 -3.99 0.27 31.62
C ALA A 397 -4.58 1.15 30.52
N LYS A 398 -4.15 2.42 30.49
CA LYS A 398 -4.53 3.34 29.42
C LYS A 398 -4.04 2.80 28.07
N PRO A 399 -4.91 2.60 27.07
CA PRO A 399 -4.49 2.14 25.75
C PRO A 399 -3.68 3.21 25.02
N GLN A 400 -2.83 2.79 24.10
CA GLN A 400 -2.16 3.73 23.19
C GLN A 400 -3.16 4.18 22.13
N VAL A 401 -3.26 5.49 21.91
CA VAL A 401 -4.11 6.09 20.88
C VAL A 401 -3.23 7.01 20.04
N ILE A 402 -3.13 6.73 18.74
CA ILE A 402 -2.41 7.57 17.78
C ILE A 402 -3.44 8.18 16.83
N CYS A 403 -3.55 9.50 16.86
CA CYS A 403 -4.44 10.27 16.01
C CYS A 403 -3.63 10.91 14.88
N TYR A 404 -4.04 10.68 13.64
CA TYR A 404 -3.40 11.20 12.43
C TYR A 404 -4.21 12.36 11.83
N PRO A 405 -3.68 13.60 11.85
CA PRO A 405 -4.32 14.75 11.20
C PRO A 405 -4.47 14.54 9.68
N GLY A 406 -5.55 15.07 9.10
CA GLY A 406 -5.79 15.01 7.65
C GLY A 406 -5.87 13.58 7.09
N THR A 407 -6.29 12.62 7.91
CA THR A 407 -6.39 11.20 7.56
C THR A 407 -7.83 10.75 7.76
N GLY A 408 -8.39 10.09 6.75
CA GLY A 408 -9.78 9.63 6.70
C GLY A 408 -9.99 8.21 7.20
N HIS A 409 -11.12 7.62 6.78
CA HIS A 409 -11.59 6.33 7.27
C HIS A 409 -10.71 5.13 6.84
N TYR A 410 -10.29 5.08 5.58
CA TYR A 410 -9.55 3.93 5.02
C TYR A 410 -8.03 4.07 5.18
N ILE A 411 -7.52 3.79 6.38
CA ILE A 411 -6.07 3.66 6.63
C ILE A 411 -5.60 2.28 6.16
N GLU A 412 -5.28 2.20 4.87
CA GLU A 412 -4.74 1.01 4.19
C GLU A 412 -3.24 0.77 4.47
N PRO A 413 -2.66 -0.36 4.03
CA PRO A 413 -1.21 -0.51 3.96
C PRO A 413 -0.54 0.61 3.14
N PRO A 414 0.78 0.81 3.31
CA PRO A 414 1.51 1.91 2.69
C PRO A 414 1.28 2.03 1.18
N TYR A 415 1.23 3.28 0.71
CA TYR A 415 1.16 3.66 -0.70
C TYR A 415 -0.12 3.26 -1.47
N PHE A 416 -1.11 2.66 -0.81
CA PHE A 416 -2.44 2.56 -1.37
C PHE A 416 -3.04 3.96 -1.54
N PRO A 417 -3.50 4.34 -2.76
CA PRO A 417 -4.01 5.68 -3.00
C PRO A 417 -5.27 5.96 -2.18
N LEU A 418 -5.38 7.20 -1.73
CA LEU A 418 -6.58 7.68 -1.05
C LEU A 418 -7.81 7.55 -1.96
N CYS A 419 -8.90 7.02 -1.41
CA CYS A 419 -10.22 7.10 -2.01
C CYS A 419 -11.06 8.10 -1.20
N PRO A 420 -11.18 9.37 -1.64
CA PRO A 420 -11.84 10.40 -0.84
C PRO A 420 -13.36 10.23 -0.76
N ALA A 421 -13.96 9.61 -1.78
CA ALA A 421 -15.38 9.29 -1.83
C ALA A 421 -15.63 8.04 -2.67
N SER A 422 -16.63 7.24 -2.30
CA SER A 422 -17.11 6.10 -3.09
C SER A 422 -18.55 5.75 -2.73
N LEU A 423 -19.18 4.87 -3.51
CA LEU A 423 -20.46 4.28 -3.14
C LEU A 423 -20.33 3.55 -1.79
N HIS A 424 -21.18 3.90 -0.82
CA HIS A 424 -21.28 3.18 0.44
C HIS A 424 -22.35 2.08 0.32
N THR A 425 -21.96 0.81 0.47
CA THR A 425 -22.84 -0.35 0.25
C THR A 425 -24.18 -0.26 0.99
N PHE A 426 -24.16 0.13 2.27
CA PHE A 426 -25.38 0.21 3.09
C PHE A 426 -26.19 1.50 2.95
N VAL A 427 -25.56 2.62 2.56
CA VAL A 427 -26.27 3.90 2.36
C VAL A 427 -26.83 3.98 0.94
N GLY A 428 -26.22 3.26 -0.02
CA GLY A 428 -26.66 3.19 -1.41
C GLY A 428 -26.30 4.42 -2.25
N THR A 429 -25.48 5.34 -1.73
CA THR A 429 -25.09 6.59 -2.38
C THR A 429 -23.60 6.89 -2.19
N PRO A 430 -22.97 7.73 -3.02
CA PRO A 430 -21.60 8.18 -2.80
C PRO A 430 -21.46 8.99 -1.51
N VAL A 431 -20.58 8.52 -0.62
CA VAL A 431 -20.23 9.21 0.63
C VAL A 431 -18.77 9.65 0.60
N ILE A 432 -18.44 10.66 1.40
CA ILE A 432 -17.05 11.02 1.68
C ILE A 432 -16.46 10.15 2.80
N TRP A 433 -15.18 9.83 2.69
CA TRP A 433 -14.42 9.06 3.69
C TRP A 433 -13.41 9.93 4.46
N GLY A 434 -13.18 11.15 3.95
CA GLY A 434 -12.22 12.13 4.45
C GLY A 434 -10.76 11.79 4.13
N GLY A 435 -9.86 12.63 4.62
CA GLY A 435 -8.42 12.53 4.40
C GLY A 435 -7.90 13.43 3.27
N GLU A 436 -6.64 13.85 3.42
CA GLU A 436 -5.88 14.65 2.45
C GLU A 436 -4.75 13.80 1.89
N PRO A 437 -4.53 13.73 0.55
CA PRO A 437 -3.68 12.72 -0.08
C PRO A 437 -2.30 12.55 0.58
N ARG A 438 -1.58 13.66 0.81
CA ARG A 438 -0.23 13.63 1.39
C ARG A 438 -0.23 13.25 2.87
N ALA A 439 -1.16 13.78 3.65
CA ALA A 439 -1.23 13.51 5.09
C ALA A 439 -1.67 12.05 5.33
N HIS A 440 -2.69 11.59 4.60
CA HIS A 440 -3.19 10.23 4.64
C HIS A 440 -2.13 9.20 4.22
N ALA A 441 -1.39 9.47 3.14
CA ALA A 441 -0.31 8.58 2.70
C ALA A 441 0.79 8.41 3.76
N ARG A 442 1.16 9.49 4.47
CA ARG A 442 2.13 9.43 5.57
C ARG A 442 1.58 8.69 6.78
N ALA A 443 0.30 8.88 7.09
CA ALA A 443 -0.38 8.16 8.16
C ALA A 443 -0.42 6.66 7.90
N GLN A 444 -0.69 6.21 6.67
CA GLN A 444 -0.63 4.79 6.29
C GLN A 444 0.77 4.19 6.52
N VAL A 445 1.83 4.93 6.14
CA VAL A 445 3.22 4.49 6.36
C VAL A 445 3.55 4.35 7.85
N ASP A 446 3.22 5.36 8.67
CA ASP A 446 3.48 5.31 10.11
C ASP A 446 2.61 4.24 10.79
N ALA A 447 1.30 4.20 10.52
CA ALA A 447 0.38 3.20 11.08
C ALA A 447 0.87 1.77 10.84
N TRP A 448 1.41 1.49 9.64
CA TRP A 448 2.00 0.20 9.30
C TRP A 448 3.19 -0.15 10.19
N GLN A 449 4.05 0.82 10.51
CA GLN A 449 5.19 0.62 11.42
C GLN A 449 4.73 0.46 12.88
N GLN A 450 3.74 1.24 13.31
CA GLN A 450 3.19 1.19 14.66
C GLN A 450 2.56 -0.17 14.97
N LEU A 451 1.74 -0.71 14.05
CA LEU A 451 1.10 -2.01 14.25
C LEU A 451 2.13 -3.17 14.27
N GLN A 452 3.17 -3.10 13.43
CA GLN A 452 4.24 -4.11 13.43
C GLN A 452 5.00 -4.09 14.75
N THR A 453 5.39 -2.90 15.21
CA THR A 453 6.08 -2.71 16.50
C THR A 453 5.24 -3.23 17.65
N PHE A 454 3.95 -2.90 17.67
CA PHE A 454 3.00 -3.34 18.69
C PHE A 454 2.85 -4.86 18.71
N PHE A 455 2.62 -5.50 17.57
CA PHE A 455 2.45 -6.94 17.51
C PHE A 455 3.75 -7.71 17.83
N HIS A 456 4.91 -7.24 17.36
CA HIS A 456 6.17 -7.87 17.75
C HIS A 456 6.39 -7.81 19.26
N LYS A 457 6.13 -6.67 19.89
CA LYS A 457 6.23 -6.51 21.35
C LYS A 457 5.29 -7.45 22.11
N HIS A 458 4.02 -7.53 21.70
CA HIS A 458 3.00 -8.22 22.50
C HIS A 458 2.80 -9.69 22.15
N LEU A 459 3.23 -10.14 20.96
CA LEU A 459 3.04 -11.53 20.52
C LEU A 459 4.33 -12.37 20.52
N ARG A 460 5.53 -11.76 20.54
CA ARG A 460 6.78 -12.54 20.61
C ARG A 460 7.13 -13.05 22.01
N GLY A 461 6.48 -12.52 23.06
CA GLY A 461 6.67 -12.98 24.44
C GLY A 461 7.92 -12.41 25.12
N GLU A 462 8.59 -11.42 24.55
CA GLU A 462 9.66 -10.70 25.23
C GLU A 462 9.05 -9.80 26.30
N LYS A 463 9.10 -10.24 27.56
CA LYS A 463 8.94 -9.34 28.70
C LYS A 463 9.98 -8.23 28.54
N GLY A 464 9.50 -7.02 28.29
CA GLY A 464 10.32 -5.87 27.94
C GLY A 464 11.51 -5.70 28.88
N THR A 465 12.70 -5.96 28.36
CA THR A 465 13.91 -5.29 28.83
C THR A 465 14.05 -4.05 27.98
N ILE A 466 13.68 -2.91 28.56
CA ILE A 466 14.04 -1.60 28.00
C ILE A 466 15.56 -1.56 28.07
N PRO A 467 16.31 -1.49 26.95
CA PRO A 467 17.71 -1.13 27.04
C PRO A 467 17.74 0.33 27.47
N ALA A 468 18.29 0.58 28.64
CA ALA A 468 18.61 1.94 29.06
C ALA A 468 19.45 2.60 27.97
N LYS A 469 19.08 3.84 27.64
CA LYS A 469 19.83 4.74 26.75
C LYS A 469 21.34 4.60 26.94
N LEU A 470 22.05 4.50 25.82
CA LEU A 470 23.41 5.01 25.68
C LEU A 470 23.41 6.01 24.54
#